data_AF-A0A377DMY7-F1
#
_entry.id   AF-A0A377DMY7-F1
#
_cell.length_a   1.000
_cell.length_b   1.000
_cell.length_c   1.000
_cell.angle_alpha   90.00
_cell.angle_beta   90.00
_cell.angle_gamma   90.00
#
_symmetry.space_group_name_H-M   'P 1'
#
loop_
_entity.id
_entity.type
_entity.pdbx_description
1 polymer ?
#
loop_
_entity_poly.entity_id
_entity_poly.type
_entity_poly.pdbx_seq_one_letter_code
_entity_poly.pdbx_strand_id
1 'polypeptide(L)'
;MGRTALVIHPTLKERSSTLAEPASDIKTCDHYQQFPLYLAGERHEHYGIPHGFSSRVALERYLNGLFGEASLKTRLAMPVAKRRVRLLPAGNG
;
A
#
# COMPACT_ATOMS: atom_id res chain seq x y z
N MET A 1 5.63 19.22 -15.68
CA MET A 1 5.71 18.75 -14.28
C MET A 1 4.36 19.02 -13.62
N GLY A 2 3.41 18.06 -13.70
CA GLY A 2 2.12 18.19 -13.01
C GLY A 2 2.32 18.26 -11.49
N ARG A 3 1.44 18.98 -10.78
CA ARG A 3 1.55 19.21 -9.34
C ARG A 3 1.43 17.89 -8.57
N THR A 4 2.55 17.25 -8.26
CA THR A 4 2.59 16.14 -7.29
C THR A 4 2.30 16.74 -5.91
N ALA A 5 1.20 16.32 -5.30
CA ALA A 5 0.80 16.75 -3.96
C ALA A 5 1.20 15.71 -2.90
N LEU A 6 1.27 14.43 -3.29
CA LEU A 6 1.59 13.32 -2.41
C LEU A 6 2.33 12.22 -3.17
N VAL A 7 3.18 11.47 -2.47
CA VAL A 7 3.82 10.26 -3.00
C VAL A 7 3.44 9.09 -2.10
N ILE A 8 2.88 8.04 -2.69
CA ILE A 8 2.33 6.87 -1.99
C ILE A 8 3.31 5.70 -2.07
N HIS A 9 3.43 4.98 -0.95
CA HIS A 9 4.27 3.80 -0.87
C HIS A 9 3.76 2.70 -1.83
N PRO A 10 4.63 2.04 -2.61
CA PRO A 10 4.21 1.06 -3.62
C PRO A 10 3.38 -0.13 -3.10
N THR A 11 3.47 -0.46 -1.82
CA THR A 11 2.63 -1.50 -1.19
C THR A 11 1.14 -1.16 -1.18
N LEU A 12 0.78 0.11 -1.35
CA LEU A 12 -0.60 0.57 -1.43
C LEU A 12 -1.11 0.71 -2.86
N LYS A 13 -0.28 0.40 -3.88
CA LYS A 13 -0.56 0.65 -5.31
C LYS A 13 -1.99 0.30 -5.72
N GLU A 14 -2.40 -0.94 -5.49
CA GLU A 14 -3.72 -1.44 -5.91
C GLU A 14 -4.85 -0.60 -5.31
N ARG A 15 -4.76 -0.28 -4.01
CA ARG A 15 -5.78 0.52 -3.33
C ARG A 15 -5.71 2.00 -3.68
N SER A 16 -4.51 2.56 -3.85
CA SER A 16 -4.39 3.95 -4.28
C SER A 16 -4.97 4.18 -5.67
N SER A 17 -4.76 3.24 -6.59
CA SER A 17 -5.23 3.34 -7.99
C SER A 17 -6.75 3.22 -8.12
N THR A 18 -7.45 2.57 -7.19
CA THR A 18 -8.93 2.56 -7.19
C THR A 18 -9.54 3.89 -6.75
N LEU A 19 -8.76 4.75 -6.08
CA LEU A 19 -9.21 6.04 -5.54
C LEU A 19 -8.83 7.22 -6.44
N ALA A 20 -7.65 7.18 -7.07
CA ALA A 20 -7.22 8.19 -8.03
C ALA A 20 -6.13 7.65 -8.96
N GLU A 21 -6.12 8.12 -10.20
CA GLU A 21 -5.04 7.84 -11.15
C GLU A 21 -3.73 8.49 -10.66
N PRO A 22 -2.59 7.79 -10.71
CA PRO A 22 -1.27 8.40 -10.48
C PRO A 22 -0.96 9.51 -11.49
N ALA A 23 -0.13 10.46 -11.09
CA ALA A 23 0.40 11.49 -11.98
C ALA A 23 1.49 10.94 -12.94
N SER A 24 2.14 9.84 -12.54
CA SER A 24 3.05 9.01 -13.35
C SER A 24 3.22 7.66 -12.67
N ASP A 25 3.79 6.67 -13.37
CA ASP A 25 3.96 5.31 -12.84
C ASP A 25 4.84 5.26 -11.59
N ILE A 26 5.98 5.98 -11.64
CA ILE A 26 6.95 6.06 -10.56
C ILE A 26 7.53 7.47 -10.46
N LYS A 27 8.02 7.80 -9.26
CA LYS A 27 8.90 8.93 -8.98
C LYS A 27 10.05 8.42 -8.11
N THR A 28 11.28 8.60 -8.58
CA THR A 28 12.49 8.27 -7.82
C THR A 28 12.99 9.49 -7.04
N CYS A 29 13.56 9.25 -5.86
CA CYS A 29 14.21 10.25 -5.02
C CYS A 29 15.15 9.56 -4.01
N ASP A 30 16.33 10.12 -3.80
CA ASP A 30 17.32 9.68 -2.81
C ASP A 30 16.93 10.06 -1.36
N HIS A 31 16.03 11.02 -1.16
CA HIS A 31 15.55 11.42 0.16
C HIS A 31 14.46 10.49 0.75
N TYR A 32 13.89 9.56 -0.03
CA TYR A 32 12.87 8.66 0.51
C TYR A 32 13.53 7.52 1.27
N GLN A 33 13.39 7.51 2.60
CA GLN A 33 14.05 6.51 3.43
C GLN A 33 13.25 5.21 3.60
N GLN A 34 11.92 5.30 3.56
CA GLN A 34 11.01 4.19 3.88
C GLN A 34 10.30 3.61 2.64
N PHE A 35 10.77 3.98 1.45
CA PHE A 35 10.27 3.48 0.18
C PHE A 35 11.23 2.39 -0.34
N PRO A 36 10.78 1.49 -1.24
CA PRO A 36 11.67 0.49 -1.82
C PRO A 36 12.72 1.14 -2.74
N LEU A 37 13.91 0.52 -2.82
CA LEU A 37 14.97 0.91 -3.75
C LEU A 37 14.55 0.64 -5.20
N TYR A 38 14.90 1.56 -6.09
CA TYR A 38 14.68 1.43 -7.52
C TYR A 38 15.88 0.74 -8.18
N LEU A 39 15.78 -0.59 -8.36
CA LEU A 39 16.89 -1.42 -8.83
C LEU A 39 17.15 -1.32 -10.34
N ALA A 40 16.27 -0.68 -11.11
CA ALA A 40 16.41 -0.55 -12.56
C ALA A 40 17.13 0.73 -12.99
N GLY A 41 17.57 1.57 -12.04
CA GLY A 41 18.35 2.78 -12.31
C GLY A 41 19.80 2.67 -11.87
N GLU A 42 20.65 3.57 -12.37
CA GLU A 42 22.08 3.66 -12.02
C GLU A 42 22.32 4.24 -10.61
N ARG A 43 21.31 4.89 -10.02
CA ARG A 43 21.40 5.60 -8.74
C ARG A 43 20.69 4.83 -7.64
N HIS A 44 21.21 4.91 -6.43
CA HIS A 44 20.60 4.37 -5.20
C HIS A 44 19.43 5.27 -4.75
N GLU A 45 18.42 5.38 -5.61
CA GLU A 45 17.21 6.14 -5.34
C GLU A 45 16.09 5.19 -4.94
N HIS A 46 15.16 5.71 -4.17
CA HIS A 46 13.96 5.00 -3.77
C HIS A 46 12.77 5.49 -4.60
N TYR A 47 11.79 4.64 -4.86
CA TYR A 47 10.66 4.99 -5.72
C TYR A 47 9.32 4.94 -4.98
N GLY A 48 8.45 5.88 -5.33
CA GLY A 48 7.05 5.91 -4.91
C GLY A 48 6.12 6.26 -6.06
N ILE A 49 4.82 6.24 -5.79
CA ILE A 49 3.77 6.50 -6.78
C ILE A 49 3.24 7.92 -6.56
N PRO A 50 3.53 8.88 -7.46
CA PRO A 50 3.09 10.26 -7.29
C PRO A 50 1.60 10.42 -7.61
N HIS A 51 0.88 11.14 -6.75
CA HIS A 51 -0.50 11.56 -6.99
C HIS A 51 -0.60 13.10 -6.97
N GLY A 52 -1.47 13.62 -7.84
CA GLY A 52 -1.82 15.04 -7.91
C GLY A 52 -3.31 15.23 -7.70
N PHE A 53 -3.70 16.35 -7.07
CA PHE A 53 -5.10 16.67 -6.81
C PHE A 53 -5.39 18.11 -7.25
N SER A 54 -6.56 18.31 -7.84
CA SER A 54 -7.02 19.64 -8.27
C SER A 54 -7.54 20.52 -7.13
N SER A 55 -7.86 19.92 -5.97
CA SER A 55 -8.36 20.62 -4.80
C SER A 55 -7.97 19.91 -3.49
N ARG A 56 -8.02 20.66 -2.40
CA ARG A 56 -7.86 20.13 -1.04
C ARG A 56 -8.91 19.09 -0.69
N VAL A 57 -10.16 19.30 -1.09
CA VAL A 57 -11.28 18.37 -0.83
C VAL A 57 -11.03 17.01 -1.50
N ALA A 58 -10.47 16.99 -2.72
CA ALA A 58 -10.12 15.74 -3.40
C ALA A 58 -9.00 14.97 -2.66
N LEU A 59 -7.97 15.69 -2.19
CA LEU A 59 -6.91 15.11 -1.37
C LEU A 59 -7.46 14.53 -0.06
N GLU A 60 -8.32 15.26 0.66
CA GLU A 60 -8.92 14.79 1.92
C GLU A 60 -9.77 13.53 1.73
N ARG A 61 -10.58 13.48 0.67
CA ARG A 61 -11.37 12.28 0.31
C ARG A 61 -10.46 11.09 -0.01
N TYR A 62 -9.39 11.33 -0.77
CA TYR A 62 -8.42 10.31 -1.11
C TYR A 62 -7.74 9.73 0.13
N LEU A 63 -7.26 10.60 1.04
CA LEU A 63 -6.64 10.18 2.29
C LEU A 63 -7.61 9.39 3.17
N ASN A 64 -8.87 9.83 3.27
CA ASN A 64 -9.89 9.08 4.02
C ASN A 64 -10.19 7.71 3.37
N GLY A 65 -10.29 7.63 2.04
CA GLY A 65 -10.48 6.36 1.34
C GLY A 65 -9.30 5.39 1.51
N LEU A 66 -8.07 5.93 1.53
CA LEU A 66 -6.84 5.14 1.60
C LEU A 66 -6.47 4.70 3.02
N PHE A 67 -6.68 5.56 4.02
CA PHE A 67 -6.23 5.34 5.40
C PHE A 67 -7.34 5.32 6.45
N GLY A 68 -8.57 5.71 6.10
CA GLY A 68 -9.72 5.72 7.01
C GLY A 68 -10.21 4.32 7.42
N GLU A 69 -11.19 4.30 8.32
CA GLU A 69 -11.64 3.13 9.11
C GLU A 69 -11.97 1.86 8.32
N ALA A 70 -12.38 1.97 7.06
CA ALA A 70 -12.62 0.82 6.18
C ALA A 70 -11.38 -0.08 6.02
N SER A 71 -10.17 0.48 6.16
CA SER A 71 -8.91 -0.27 6.13
C SER A 71 -8.73 -1.25 7.29
N LEU A 72 -9.30 -0.95 8.45
CA LEU A 72 -9.11 -1.74 9.67
C LEU A 72 -10.07 -2.92 9.72
N LYS A 73 -11.28 -2.79 9.14
CA LYS A 73 -12.27 -3.88 9.12
C LYS A 73 -11.79 -5.08 8.31
N THR A 74 -11.08 -4.89 7.20
CA THR A 74 -10.53 -6.00 6.40
C THR A 74 -9.41 -6.75 7.14
N ARG A 75 -8.61 -6.07 7.98
CA ARG A 75 -7.57 -6.72 8.80
C ARG A 75 -8.15 -7.49 9.99
N LEU A 76 -9.25 -7.03 10.57
CA LEU A 76 -9.95 -7.70 11.67
C LEU A 76 -10.83 -8.88 11.18
N ALA A 77 -11.26 -8.87 9.92
CA ALA A 77 -12.13 -9.90 9.35
C ALA A 77 -11.38 -11.12 8.77
N MET A 78 -10.04 -11.19 8.86
CA MET A 78 -9.32 -12.41 8.50
C MET A 78 -9.57 -13.48 9.58
N PRO A 79 -10.24 -14.61 9.26
CA PRO A 79 -10.37 -15.68 10.23
C PRO A 79 -8.96 -16.24 10.52
N VAL A 80 -8.52 -16.14 11.78
CA VAL A 80 -7.40 -16.95 12.27
C VAL A 80 -7.77 -18.40 11.98
N ALA A 81 -7.08 -19.02 11.02
CA ALA A 81 -7.24 -20.42 10.70
C ALA A 81 -6.97 -21.24 11.97
N LYS A 82 -8.03 -21.65 12.67
CA LYS A 82 -7.92 -22.62 13.77
C LYS A 82 -7.42 -23.92 13.15
N ARG A 83 -6.11 -24.18 13.24
CA ARG A 83 -5.51 -25.49 12.99
C ARG A 83 -6.19 -26.49 13.93
N ARG A 84 -7.18 -27.21 13.42
CA ARG A 84 -7.78 -28.34 14.12
C ARG A 84 -6.81 -29.51 13.99
N VAL A 85 -5.92 -29.65 14.96
CA VAL A 85 -5.07 -30.85 15.10
C VAL A 85 -6.02 -32.02 15.41
N ARG A 86 -6.21 -32.92 14.45
CA ARG A 86 -6.82 -34.21 14.70
C ARG A 86 -5.78 -35.08 15.40
N LEU A 87 -5.97 -35.34 16.69
CA LEU A 87 -5.30 -36.45 17.37
C LEU A 87 -5.87 -37.76 16.81
N LEU A 88 -5.01 -38.56 16.18
CA LEU A 88 -5.30 -39.96 15.86
C LEU A 88 -5.13 -40.79 17.15
N PRO A 89 -5.98 -41.79 17.41
CA PRO A 89 -5.84 -42.63 18.59
C PRO A 89 -4.58 -43.50 18.49
N ALA A 90 -3.85 -43.59 19.60
CA ALA A 90 -2.70 -44.49 19.74
C ALA A 90 -3.18 -45.95 19.71
N GLY A 91 -2.60 -46.75 18.82
CA GLY A 91 -2.84 -48.20 18.79
C GLY A 91 -2.14 -48.88 19.97
N ASN A 92 -2.88 -49.75 20.66
CA ASN A 92 -2.33 -50.67 21.65
C ASN A 92 -1.57 -51.80 20.96
N GLY A 93 -0.32 -52.01 21.38
CA GLY A 93 0.48 -53.22 21.17
C GLY A 93 0.95 -53.73 22.52
#